data_AF-A0A256BQT5-F1
#
_entry.id   AF-A0A256BQT5-F1
#
_cell.length_a   1.000
_cell.length_b   1.000
_cell.length_c   1.000
_cell.angle_alpha   90.00
_cell.angle_beta   90.00
_cell.angle_gamma   90.00
#
_symmetry.space_group_name_H-M   'P 1'
#
loop_
_entity.id
_entity.type
_entity.pdbx_description
1 polymer ?
#
loop_
_entity_poly.entity_id
_entity_poly.type
_entity_poly.pdbx_seq_one_letter_code
_entity_poly.pdbx_strand_id
1 'polypeptide(L)' 'MLHFILELALERLEREIQRTKERYPQATYIGIADGATSNWSFLKGHTSEHILDFYHATGYLRAVAVALYPRTERLSIISG' A
#
# COMPACT_ATOMS: atom_id res chain seq x y z
N MET A 1 2.25 13.64 -20.52
CA MET A 1 2.20 12.28 -21.10
C MET A 1 1.93 11.21 -20.03
N LEU A 2 2.76 11.08 -18.98
CA LEU A 2 2.54 10.06 -17.93
C LEU A 2 1.22 10.23 -17.15
N HIS A 3 0.83 11.48 -16.84
CA HIS A 3 -0.44 11.79 -16.17
C HIS A 3 -1.66 11.25 -16.94
N PHE A 4 -1.68 11.47 -18.25
CA PHE A 4 -2.75 11.01 -19.13
C PHE A 4 -2.87 9.49 -19.19
N ILE A 5 -1.73 8.77 -19.18
CA ILE A 5 -1.72 7.30 -19.16
C ILE A 5 -2.31 6.79 -17.85
N LEU A 6 -1.98 7.42 -16.72
CA LEU A 6 -2.53 7.05 -15.41
C LEU A 6 -4.04 7.28 -15.33
N GLU A 7 -4.53 8.42 -15.82
CA GLU A 7 -5.97 8.72 -15.88
C GLU A 7 -6.72 7.69 -16.71
N LEU A 8 -6.24 7.38 -17.92
CA LEU A 8 -6.84 6.34 -18.77
C LEU A 8 -6.87 4.96 -18.11
N ALA A 9 -5.81 4.61 -17.37
CA ALA A 9 -5.74 3.35 -16.65
C ALA A 9 -6.79 3.29 -15.53
N LEU A 10 -6.94 4.36 -14.75
CA LEU A 10 -7.94 4.45 -13.68
C LEU A 10 -9.37 4.43 -14.23
N GLU A 11 -9.65 5.17 -15.31
CA GLU A 11 -10.97 5.14 -15.96
C GLU A 11 -11.35 3.75 -16.47
N ARG A 12 -10.37 3.02 -17.03
CA ARG A 12 -10.61 1.65 -17.49
C ARG A 12 -10.85 0.73 -16.29
N LEU A 13 -10.06 0.86 -15.23
CA LEU A 13 -10.22 0.08 -14.00
C LEU A 13 -11.59 0.33 -13.36
N GLU A 14 -12.06 1.58 -13.31
CA GLU A 14 -13.38 1.98 -12.82
C GLU A 14 -14.50 1.20 -13.53
N ARG A 15 -14.48 1.17 -14.87
CA ARG A 15 -15.48 0.46 -15.66
C ARG A 15 -15.46 -1.05 -15.41
N GLU A 16 -14.27 -1.64 -15.24
CA GLU A 16 -14.15 -3.08 -14.94
C GLU A 16 -14.62 -3.42 -13.52
N ILE A 17 -14.36 -2.56 -12.54
CA ILE A 17 -14.90 -2.69 -11.18
C ILE A 17 -16.42 -2.69 -11.21
N GLN A 18 -17.02 -1.71 -11.91
CA GLN A 18 -18.48 -1.59 -12.01
C GLN A 18 -19.11 -2.85 -12.63
N ARG A 19 -18.57 -3.31 -13.76
CA ARG A 19 -19.02 -4.56 -14.42
C ARG A 19 -18.90 -5.79 -13.52
N THR A 20 -17.81 -5.87 -12.76
CA THR A 20 -17.58 -6.98 -11.82
C THR A 20 -18.60 -6.94 -10.67
N LYS A 21 -18.89 -5.74 -10.15
CA LYS A 21 -19.87 -5.51 -9.08
C LYS A 21 -21.30 -5.87 -9.49
N GLU A 22 -21.69 -5.48 -10.69
CA GLU A 22 -22.99 -5.86 -11.26
C GLU A 22 -23.12 -7.37 -11.41
N ARG A 23 -22.03 -8.05 -11.80
CA ARG A 23 -22.01 -9.50 -11.99
C ARG A 23 -21.99 -10.29 -10.68
N TYR A 24 -21.34 -9.77 -9.64
CA TYR A 24 -21.13 -10.47 -8.38
C TYR A 24 -21.52 -9.63 -7.15
N PRO A 25 -22.77 -9.15 -7.03
CA PRO A 25 -23.15 -8.15 -6.03
C PRO A 25 -22.96 -8.62 -4.57
N GLN A 26 -22.90 -9.93 -4.33
CA GLN A 26 -22.73 -10.53 -3.00
C GLN A 26 -21.27 -10.92 -2.70
N ALA A 27 -20.34 -10.73 -3.64
CA ALA A 27 -18.93 -11.01 -3.38
C ALA A 27 -18.34 -10.00 -2.38
N THR A 28 -17.34 -10.43 -1.62
CA THR A 28 -16.53 -9.52 -0.81
C THR A 28 -15.51 -8.82 -1.68
N TYR A 29 -15.46 -7.49 -1.61
CA TYR A 29 -14.52 -6.68 -2.38
C TYR A 29 -13.37 -6.25 -1.49
N ILE A 30 -12.15 -6.73 -1.79
CA ILE A 30 -10.95 -6.46 -1.00
C ILE A 30 -9.96 -5.67 -1.86
N GLY A 31 -9.51 -4.53 -1.35
CA GLY A 31 -8.45 -3.72 -1.96
C GLY A 31 -7.08 -4.17 -1.49
N ILE A 32 -6.16 -4.44 -2.42
CA ILE A 32 -4.78 -4.83 -2.11
C ILE A 32 -3.85 -3.79 -2.71
N ALA A 33 -2.95 -3.21 -1.91
CA ALA A 33 -1.98 -2.23 -2.39
C ALA A 33 -0.69 -2.20 -1.54
N ASP A 34 0.29 -1.49 -2.07
CA ASP A 34 1.64 -1.26 -1.53
C ASP A 34 1.73 -0.24 -0.38
N GLY A 35 0.60 0.30 0.06
CA GLY A 35 0.59 1.33 1.10
C GLY A 35 0.68 2.76 0.58
N ALA A 36 0.87 2.99 -0.73
CA ALA A 36 0.87 4.34 -1.29
C ALA A 36 -0.50 5.03 -1.10
N THR A 37 -0.49 6.26 -0.60
CA THR A 37 -1.71 7.03 -0.29
C THR A 37 -2.67 7.15 -1.48
N SER A 38 -2.14 7.32 -2.69
CA SER A 38 -2.93 7.42 -3.92
C SER A 38 -3.77 6.17 -4.19
N ASN A 39 -3.22 4.98 -3.90
CA ASN A 39 -3.92 3.72 -4.10
C ASN A 39 -5.12 3.62 -3.15
N TRP A 40 -4.95 4.05 -1.90
CA TRP A 40 -6.03 4.06 -0.92
C TRP A 40 -7.12 5.08 -1.23
N SER A 41 -6.76 6.25 -1.75
CA SER A 41 -7.75 7.25 -2.17
C SER A 41 -8.71 6.71 -3.23
N PHE A 42 -8.22 5.86 -4.13
CA PHE A 42 -9.03 5.17 -5.13
C PHE A 42 -9.79 3.98 -4.52
N LEU A 43 -9.08 3.01 -3.93
CA LEU A 43 -9.66 1.73 -3.50
C LEU A 43 -10.77 1.84 -2.43
N LYS A 44 -10.74 2.87 -1.58
CA LYS A 44 -11.75 3.08 -0.54
C LYS A 44 -13.17 3.27 -1.08
N GLY A 45 -13.32 3.81 -2.29
CA GLY A 45 -14.62 3.93 -2.95
C GLY A 45 -15.16 2.60 -3.48
N HIS A 46 -14.30 1.61 -3.68
CA HIS A 46 -14.64 0.39 -4.40
C HIS A 46 -14.59 -0.88 -3.55
N THR A 47 -13.99 -0.86 -2.37
CA THR A 47 -13.71 -2.07 -1.58
C THR A 47 -14.17 -1.92 -0.13
N SER A 48 -14.53 -3.05 0.49
CA SER A 48 -15.02 -3.13 1.86
C SER A 48 -13.88 -3.29 2.86
N GLU A 49 -12.80 -3.95 2.45
CA GLU A 49 -11.63 -4.24 3.27
C GLU A 49 -10.36 -3.92 2.50
N HIS A 50 -9.27 -3.65 3.22
CA HIS A 50 -7.99 -3.25 2.65
C HIS A 50 -6.83 -4.06 3.24
N ILE A 51 -6.01 -4.63 2.38
CA ILE A 51 -4.84 -5.43 2.74
C ILE A 51 -3.58 -4.76 2.20
N LEU A 52 -2.63 -4.50 3.09
CA LEU A 52 -1.29 -4.05 2.72
C LEU A 52 -0.47 -5.25 2.23
N ASP A 53 0.30 -5.09 1.16
CA ASP A 53 1.21 -6.16 0.75
C ASP A 53 2.33 -6.40 1.79
N PHE A 54 2.79 -7.65 1.82
CA PHE A 54 3.75 -8.08 2.83
C PHE A 54 5.09 -7.34 2.72
N TYR A 55 5.54 -7.04 1.50
CA TYR A 55 6.82 -6.36 1.28
C TYR A 55 6.82 -4.97 1.93
N HIS A 56 5.79 -4.18 1.68
CA HIS A 56 5.65 -2.84 2.26
C HIS A 56 5.38 -2.88 3.77
N ALA A 57 4.64 -3.88 4.25
CA ALA A 57 4.48 -4.11 5.68
C ALA A 57 5.83 -4.32 6.39
N THR A 58 6.72 -5.13 5.82
CA THR A 58 8.08 -5.33 6.37
C THR A 58 8.91 -4.05 6.33
N GLY A 59 8.73 -3.19 5.32
CA GLY A 59 9.38 -1.89 5.23
C GLY A 59 9.00 -0.96 6.40
N TYR A 60 7.72 -0.88 6.73
CA TYR A 60 7.25 -0.12 7.89
C TYR A 60 7.75 -0.70 9.20
N LEU A 61 7.69 -2.02 9.37
CA LEU A 61 8.21 -2.69 10.57
C LEU A 61 9.72 -2.43 10.75
N ARG A 62 10.50 -2.45 9.66
CA ARG A 62 11.92 -2.11 9.67
C ARG A 62 12.15 -0.67 10.11
N ALA A 63 11.40 0.28 9.58
CA ALA A 63 11.52 1.69 9.95
C ALA A 63 11.26 1.90 11.46
N VAL A 64 10.22 1.26 11.99
CA VAL A 64 9.90 1.29 13.43
C VAL A 64 11.03 0.64 14.25
N ALA A 65 11.53 -0.52 13.84
CA ALA A 65 12.62 -1.19 14.54
C ALA A 65 13.88 -0.32 14.63
N VAL A 66 14.23 0.39 13.55
CA VAL A 66 15.37 1.32 13.54
C VAL A 66 15.15 2.50 14.49
N ALA A 67 13.93 3.04 14.55
CA ALA A 67 13.60 4.16 15.42
C ALA A 67 13.60 3.77 16.91
N LEU A 68 13.10 2.58 17.25
CA LEU A 68 13.02 2.08 18.63
C LEU A 68 14.34 1.51 19.15
N TYR A 69 15.15 0.94 18.26
CA TYR A 69 16.45 0.34 18.59
C TYR A 69 17.57 1.01 17.76
N PRO A 70 17.83 2.32 18.00
CA PRO A 70 18.93 3.00 17.33
C PRO A 70 20.23 2.30 17.72
N ARG A 71 21.01 1.91 16.72
CA ARG A 71 22.30 1.26 16.93
C ARG A 71 23.18 2.22 17.73
N THR A 72 23.41 1.93 19.00
CA THR A 72 24.31 2.73 19.82
C THR A 72 25.73 2.37 19.40
N GLU A 73 26.38 3.18 18.58
CA GLU A 73 27.83 3.15 18.48
C GLU A 73 28.39 3.68 19.80
N ARG A 74 28.56 2.78 20.77
CA ARG A 74 29.42 3.01 21.93
C ARG A 74 30.53 1.97 21.92
N LEU A 75 31.55 2.24 21.11
CA LEU A 75 32.92 1.78 21.37
C LEU A 75 33.86 2.97 21.15
N SER A 76 33.74 3.99 21.99
CA SER A 76 34.92 4.71 22.42
C SER A 76 35.50 3.96 23.62
N ILE A 77 36.82 3.93 23.69
CA ILE A 77 37.64 3.53 24.85
C ILE A 77 37.83 2.01 24.99
N ILE A 78 38.68 1.44 24.14
CA ILE A 78 39.70 0.52 24.67
C ILE A 78 41.02 1.28 24.63
N SER A 79 41.33 1.89 25.76
CA SER A 79 42.69 2.21 26.16
C SER A 79 43.49 0.91 26.15
N GLY A 80 44.55 0.85 25.35
CA GLY A 80 45.56 -0.19 25.31
C GLY A 80 46.84 0.41 24.78
#